data_AF-A0A4U7CIC8-F1
#
_entry.id   AF-A0A4U7CIC8-F1
#
_cell.length_a   1.000
_cell.length_b   1.000
_cell.length_c   1.000
_cell.angle_alpha   90.00
_cell.angle_beta   90.00
_cell.angle_gamma   90.00
#
_symmetry.space_group_name_H-M   'P 1'
#
loop_
_entity.id
_entity.type
_entity.pdbx_description
1 polymer ?
#
loop_
_entity_poly.entity_id
_entity_poly.type
_entity_poly.pdbx_seq_one_letter_code
_entity_poly.pdbx_strand_id
1 'polypeptide(L)'
;MREDALATRLVEHYEATAKSPAIRLEEPYDADGRQGVVDLFVRTRTPEPVDRVIELKADAAVRRATGANEILRQYRRMERYFHADERHALRPKLGRIEPGARYLLCFAPTPTCVHHVAENRTLYGSIDPDARAGDVPAVRTVAFLTRLDGDPVDLGLVSVNGEAAFGSAPFRRAVPEGSRLAESLRAVDDDLIEFP
;
A
#
# COMPACT_ATOMS: atom_id res chain seq x y z
N MET A 1 -0.63 14.55 -8.54
CA MET A 1 0.44 13.52 -8.58
C MET A 1 -0.05 12.35 -9.42
N ARG A 2 0.84 11.62 -10.10
CA ARG A 2 0.49 10.46 -10.94
C ARG A 2 1.07 9.18 -10.34
N GLU A 3 0.52 8.02 -10.71
CA GLU A 3 0.96 6.71 -10.21
C GLU A 3 2.41 6.40 -10.58
N ASP A 4 2.85 6.76 -11.79
CA ASP A 4 4.24 6.62 -12.22
C ASP A 4 5.22 7.39 -11.31
N ALA A 5 4.87 8.62 -10.91
CA ALA A 5 5.67 9.40 -9.98
C ALA A 5 5.73 8.76 -8.59
N LEU A 6 4.65 8.13 -8.10
CA LEU A 6 4.67 7.39 -6.84
C LEU A 6 5.58 6.15 -6.94
N ALA A 7 5.49 5.42 -8.05
CA ALA A 7 6.29 4.24 -8.30
C ALA A 7 7.79 4.61 -8.30
N THR A 8 8.19 5.68 -9.01
CA THR A 8 9.56 6.18 -9.00
C THR A 8 10.07 6.45 -7.58
N ARG A 9 9.28 7.13 -6.74
CA ARG A 9 9.69 7.44 -5.36
C ARG A 9 9.85 6.19 -4.49
N LEU A 10 9.01 5.17 -4.69
CA LEU A 10 9.17 3.89 -4.02
C LEU A 10 10.39 3.10 -4.52
N VAL A 11 10.67 3.15 -5.82
CA VAL A 11 11.90 2.55 -6.39
C VAL A 11 13.13 3.16 -5.72
N GLU A 12 13.23 4.49 -5.72
CA GLU A 12 14.34 5.22 -5.10
C GLU A 12 14.48 4.88 -3.60
N HIS A 13 13.36 4.79 -2.87
CA HIS A 13 13.36 4.38 -1.46
C HIS A 13 13.96 2.99 -1.26
N TYR A 14 13.51 1.98 -2.03
CA TYR A 14 14.03 0.62 -1.85
C TYR A 14 15.47 0.48 -2.32
N GLU A 15 15.89 1.19 -3.37
CA GLU A 15 17.30 1.24 -3.77
C GLU A 15 18.20 1.85 -2.69
N ALA A 16 17.71 2.88 -1.99
CA ALA A 16 18.46 3.55 -0.93
C ALA A 16 18.49 2.74 0.39
N THR A 17 17.45 1.99 0.71
CA THR A 17 17.26 1.37 2.04
C THR A 17 17.49 -0.13 2.08
N ALA A 18 17.38 -0.84 0.95
CA ALA A 18 17.53 -2.29 0.92
C ALA A 18 18.84 -2.71 0.24
N LYS A 19 19.45 -3.77 0.77
CA LYS A 19 20.62 -4.39 0.14
C LYS A 19 20.20 -5.19 -1.10
N SER A 20 20.50 -4.65 -2.29
CA SER A 20 20.28 -5.30 -3.59
C SER A 20 18.84 -5.81 -3.77
N PRO A 21 17.81 -4.95 -3.68
CA PRO A 21 16.43 -5.35 -3.90
C PRO A 21 16.22 -5.82 -5.34
N ALA A 22 15.31 -6.78 -5.53
CA ALA A 22 14.78 -7.04 -6.87
C ALA A 22 13.51 -6.22 -7.05
N ILE A 23 13.50 -5.30 -8.01
CA ILE A 23 12.43 -4.34 -8.25
C ILE A 23 11.89 -4.57 -9.66
N ARG A 24 10.57 -4.65 -9.82
CA ARG A 24 9.90 -4.73 -11.12
C ARG A 24 8.66 -3.83 -11.12
N LEU A 25 8.58 -2.96 -12.13
CA LEU A 25 7.40 -2.12 -12.39
C LEU A 25 6.46 -2.86 -13.31
N GLU A 26 5.15 -2.66 -13.13
CA GLU A 26 4.11 -3.28 -13.96
C GLU A 26 4.33 -4.81 -14.08
N GLU A 27 4.59 -5.47 -12.95
CA GLU A 27 4.94 -6.89 -12.93
C GLU A 27 3.68 -7.73 -13.24
N PRO A 28 3.68 -8.50 -14.35
CA PRO A 28 2.53 -9.30 -14.75
C PRO A 28 2.46 -10.59 -13.92
N TYR A 29 1.25 -11.07 -13.69
CA TYR A 29 0.99 -12.41 -13.15
C TYR A 29 -0.11 -13.11 -13.95
N ASP A 30 -0.08 -14.43 -13.95
CA ASP A 30 -1.09 -15.30 -14.54
C ASP A 30 -1.26 -16.55 -13.66
N ALA A 31 -2.33 -16.56 -12.88
CA ALA A 31 -2.72 -17.72 -12.08
C ALA A 31 -3.86 -18.45 -12.78
N ASP A 32 -3.54 -19.50 -13.55
CA ASP A 32 -4.52 -20.32 -14.28
C ASP A 32 -5.47 -19.51 -15.18
N GLY A 33 -4.94 -18.58 -15.96
CA GLY A 33 -5.70 -17.68 -16.83
C GLY A 33 -6.25 -16.45 -16.12
N ARG A 34 -6.00 -16.29 -14.81
CA ARG A 34 -6.34 -15.07 -14.05
C ARG A 34 -5.21 -14.06 -14.17
N GLN A 35 -5.15 -13.43 -15.35
CA GLN A 35 -4.15 -12.42 -15.66
C GLN A 35 -4.38 -11.12 -14.90
N GLY A 36 -3.27 -10.45 -14.59
CA GLY A 36 -3.23 -9.09 -14.07
C GLY A 36 -1.81 -8.55 -14.04
N VAL A 37 -1.70 -7.30 -13.60
CA VAL A 37 -0.44 -6.57 -13.47
C VAL A 37 -0.47 -5.85 -12.13
N VAL A 38 0.66 -5.83 -11.42
CA VAL A 38 0.83 -5.06 -10.19
C VAL A 38 1.71 -3.86 -10.48
N ASP A 39 1.40 -2.69 -9.90
CA ASP A 39 2.12 -1.46 -10.23
C ASP A 39 3.60 -1.56 -9.87
N LEU A 40 3.91 -2.15 -8.71
CA LEU A 40 5.27 -2.34 -8.24
C LEU A 40 5.43 -3.63 -7.43
N PHE A 41 6.41 -4.44 -7.82
CA PHE A 41 6.90 -5.58 -7.06
C PHE A 41 8.31 -5.30 -6.53
N VAL A 42 8.52 -5.56 -5.23
CA VAL A 42 9.84 -5.46 -4.59
C VAL A 42 10.12 -6.67 -3.71
N ARG A 43 11.26 -7.33 -3.93
CA ARG A 43 11.78 -8.39 -3.05
C ARG A 43 13.05 -7.91 -2.34
N THR A 44 12.96 -7.79 -1.02
CA THR A 44 14.14 -7.56 -0.14
C THR A 44 14.63 -8.89 0.43
N ARG A 45 15.92 -9.02 0.76
CA ARG A 45 16.53 -10.32 1.15
C ARG A 45 17.05 -10.42 2.58
N THR A 46 17.02 -9.34 3.36
CA THR A 46 17.64 -9.29 4.69
C THR A 46 16.59 -8.87 5.74
N PRO A 47 16.46 -9.58 6.89
CA PRO A 47 17.14 -10.82 7.26
C PRO A 47 16.61 -12.06 6.52
N GLU A 48 15.38 -12.03 6.03
CA GLU A 48 14.79 -13.07 5.19
C GLU A 48 14.12 -12.46 3.95
N PRO A 49 13.90 -13.23 2.87
CA PRO A 49 13.14 -12.75 1.73
C PRO A 49 11.71 -12.32 2.11
N VAL A 50 11.38 -11.09 1.73
CA VAL A 50 10.05 -10.49 1.86
C VAL A 50 9.66 -9.88 0.53
N ASP A 51 8.55 -10.33 -0.01
CA ASP A 51 7.92 -9.77 -1.20
C ASP A 51 6.98 -8.64 -0.81
N ARG A 52 7.00 -7.56 -1.58
CA ARG A 52 6.08 -6.44 -1.46
C ARG A 52 5.39 -6.29 -2.78
N VAL A 53 4.07 -6.48 -2.76
CA VAL A 53 3.21 -6.40 -3.93
C VAL A 53 2.34 -5.17 -3.74
N ILE A 54 2.63 -4.13 -4.54
CA ILE A 54 2.18 -2.77 -4.27
C ILE A 54 1.24 -2.32 -5.39
N GLU A 55 0.02 -1.98 -5.00
CA GLU A 55 -0.97 -1.28 -5.82
C GLU A 55 -0.97 0.20 -5.41
N LEU A 56 -0.80 1.08 -6.38
CA LEU A 56 -0.74 2.52 -6.20
C LEU A 56 -2.07 3.14 -6.66
N LYS A 57 -2.49 4.20 -5.96
CA LYS A 57 -3.66 5.00 -6.33
C LYS A 57 -3.35 6.48 -6.19
N ALA A 58 -3.42 7.19 -7.32
CA ALA A 58 -3.37 8.65 -7.36
C ALA A 58 -4.73 9.24 -7.79
N ASP A 59 -4.82 10.57 -7.85
CA ASP A 59 -6.05 11.31 -8.18
C ASP A 59 -6.76 10.78 -9.43
N ALA A 60 -6.01 10.44 -10.48
CA ALA A 60 -6.58 9.95 -11.72
C ALA A 60 -7.29 8.59 -11.54
N ALA A 61 -6.70 7.66 -10.79
CA ALA A 61 -7.32 6.37 -10.52
C ALA A 61 -8.52 6.48 -9.58
N VAL A 62 -8.40 7.31 -8.54
CA VAL A 62 -9.52 7.58 -7.61
C VAL A 62 -10.71 8.20 -8.34
N ARG A 63 -10.49 9.21 -9.20
CA ARG A 63 -11.56 9.86 -9.97
C ARG A 63 -12.19 8.96 -11.03
N ARG A 64 -11.45 7.98 -11.56
CA ARG A 64 -11.95 7.03 -12.56
C ARG A 64 -12.67 5.86 -11.93
N ALA A 65 -12.37 5.52 -10.68
CA ALA A 65 -13.06 4.47 -9.97
C ALA A 65 -14.52 4.87 -9.70
N THR A 66 -15.43 3.91 -9.84
CA THR A 66 -16.84 4.05 -9.48
C THR A 66 -17.07 4.14 -7.96
N GLY A 67 -16.02 3.89 -7.16
CA GLY A 67 -16.02 3.99 -5.70
C GLY A 67 -14.97 3.09 -5.06
N ALA A 68 -14.93 3.04 -3.72
CA ALA A 68 -13.94 2.25 -2.99
C ALA A 68 -13.99 0.75 -3.30
N ASN A 69 -15.19 0.19 -3.54
CA ASN A 69 -15.36 -1.22 -3.88
C ASN A 69 -14.64 -1.61 -5.17
N GLU A 70 -14.52 -0.71 -6.14
CA GLU A 70 -13.76 -0.99 -7.37
C GLU A 70 -12.25 -1.07 -7.11
N ILE A 71 -11.71 -0.12 -6.35
CA ILE A 71 -10.30 -0.13 -5.94
C ILE A 71 -10.00 -1.39 -5.10
N LEU A 72 -10.88 -1.71 -4.15
CA LEU A 72 -10.73 -2.92 -3.33
C LEU A 72 -10.83 -4.19 -4.17
N ARG A 73 -11.71 -4.24 -5.18
CA ARG A 73 -11.79 -5.37 -6.11
C ARG A 73 -10.48 -5.58 -6.87
N GLN A 74 -9.85 -4.51 -7.35
CA GLN A 74 -8.53 -4.57 -8.01
C GLN A 74 -7.46 -5.10 -7.04
N TYR A 75 -7.36 -4.48 -5.86
CA TYR A 75 -6.41 -4.88 -4.81
C TYR A 75 -6.57 -6.34 -4.37
N ARG A 76 -7.81 -6.78 -4.09
CA ARG A 76 -8.10 -8.17 -3.68
C ARG A 76 -7.84 -9.19 -4.78
N ARG A 77 -8.00 -8.80 -6.05
CA ARG A 77 -7.64 -9.64 -7.19
C ARG A 77 -6.13 -9.86 -7.23
N MET A 78 -5.35 -8.79 -7.13
CA MET A 78 -3.89 -8.86 -7.03
C MET A 78 -3.47 -9.75 -5.86
N GLU A 79 -4.01 -9.50 -4.66
CA GLU A 79 -3.67 -10.24 -3.44
C GLU A 79 -3.88 -11.75 -3.61
N ARG A 80 -5.02 -12.13 -4.18
CA ARG A 80 -5.43 -13.53 -4.35
C ARG A 80 -4.58 -14.27 -5.36
N TYR A 81 -4.20 -13.62 -6.45
CA TYR A 81 -3.67 -14.31 -7.63
C TYR A 81 -2.17 -14.11 -7.85
N PHE A 82 -1.55 -13.06 -7.30
CA PHE A 82 -0.13 -12.78 -7.55
C PHE A 82 0.77 -13.95 -7.16
N HIS A 83 0.69 -14.45 -5.92
CA HIS A 83 1.48 -15.59 -5.47
C HIS A 83 0.87 -16.96 -5.80
N ALA A 84 -0.31 -16.99 -6.45
CA ALA A 84 -0.85 -18.22 -7.02
C ALA A 84 -0.23 -18.51 -8.41
N ASP A 85 0.33 -17.51 -9.07
CA ASP A 85 1.21 -17.69 -10.23
C ASP A 85 2.50 -18.40 -9.77
N GLU A 86 2.83 -19.51 -10.44
CA GLU A 86 4.03 -20.30 -10.14
C GLU A 86 5.33 -19.48 -10.21
N ARG A 87 5.38 -18.45 -11.06
CA ARG A 87 6.54 -17.55 -11.20
C ARG A 87 6.81 -16.74 -9.95
N HIS A 88 5.78 -16.46 -9.16
CA HIS A 88 5.85 -15.66 -7.94
C HIS A 88 5.59 -16.48 -6.68
N ALA A 89 5.38 -17.80 -6.79
CA ALA A 89 5.03 -18.65 -5.67
C ALA A 89 6.00 -18.53 -4.48
N LEU A 90 5.45 -18.36 -3.29
CA LEU A 90 6.19 -18.34 -2.04
C LEU A 90 6.22 -19.72 -1.41
N ARG A 91 7.38 -20.10 -0.85
CA ARG A 91 7.56 -21.36 -0.13
C ARG A 91 7.61 -21.13 1.38
N PRO A 92 6.92 -21.96 2.18
CA PRO A 92 7.08 -21.94 3.64
C PRO A 92 8.54 -22.17 4.04
N LYS A 93 8.95 -21.51 5.12
CA LYS A 93 10.28 -21.68 5.72
C LYS A 93 10.11 -21.90 7.21
N LEU A 94 10.71 -22.98 7.73
CA LEU A 94 10.68 -23.28 9.16
C LEU A 94 11.38 -22.17 9.94
N GLY A 95 10.76 -21.72 11.04
CA GLY A 95 11.31 -20.67 11.90
C GLY A 95 11.22 -19.26 11.32
N ARG A 96 10.46 -19.04 10.24
CA ARG A 96 10.16 -17.70 9.71
C ARG A 96 9.45 -16.87 10.79
N ILE A 97 10.03 -15.71 11.10
CA ILE A 97 9.49 -14.74 12.09
C ILE A 97 8.81 -13.54 11.42
N GLU A 98 9.22 -13.21 10.19
CA GLU A 98 8.66 -12.11 9.40
C GLU A 98 7.72 -12.63 8.31
N PRO A 99 6.68 -11.88 7.91
CA PRO A 99 5.82 -12.29 6.80
C PRO A 99 6.63 -12.47 5.52
N GLY A 100 6.26 -13.46 4.71
CA GLY A 100 6.88 -13.69 3.40
C GLY A 100 6.39 -12.73 2.32
N ALA A 101 5.19 -12.17 2.50
CA ALA A 101 4.61 -11.15 1.62
C ALA A 101 4.00 -9.99 2.40
N ARG A 102 4.05 -8.80 1.81
CA ARG A 102 3.30 -7.62 2.22
C ARG A 102 2.52 -7.12 1.00
N TYR A 103 1.20 -7.15 1.08
CA TYR A 103 0.30 -6.60 0.08
C TYR A 103 -0.06 -5.18 0.47
N LEU A 104 0.25 -4.22 -0.40
CA LEU A 104 0.12 -2.80 -0.10
C LEU A 104 -0.85 -2.14 -1.08
N LEU A 105 -1.86 -1.46 -0.55
CA LEU A 105 -2.69 -0.50 -1.29
C LEU A 105 -2.30 0.90 -0.82
N CYS A 106 -1.57 1.62 -1.66
CA CYS A 106 -0.94 2.89 -1.30
C CYS A 106 -1.60 4.05 -2.04
N PHE A 107 -2.17 4.99 -1.28
CA PHE A 107 -2.75 6.21 -1.80
C PHE A 107 -1.73 7.37 -1.81
N ALA A 108 -1.81 8.20 -2.84
CA ALA A 108 -1.12 9.48 -2.87
C ALA A 108 -1.60 10.38 -1.73
N PRO A 109 -0.73 11.18 -1.09
CA PRO A 109 -1.13 12.15 -0.07
C PRO A 109 -1.66 13.42 -0.74
N THR A 110 -2.80 13.32 -1.41
CA THR A 110 -3.48 14.44 -2.07
C THR A 110 -4.89 14.64 -1.49
N PRO A 111 -5.47 15.85 -1.57
CA PRO A 111 -6.83 16.09 -1.05
C PRO A 111 -7.87 15.15 -1.68
N THR A 112 -7.76 14.89 -3.00
CA THR A 112 -8.65 13.94 -3.70
C THR A 112 -8.60 12.55 -3.07
N CYS A 113 -7.40 12.01 -2.81
CA CYS A 113 -7.27 10.67 -2.25
C CYS A 113 -7.66 10.63 -0.76
N VAL A 114 -7.32 11.67 0.01
CA VAL A 114 -7.70 11.80 1.42
C VAL A 114 -9.20 11.85 1.57
N HIS A 115 -9.89 12.68 0.79
CA HIS A 115 -11.35 12.76 0.79
C HIS A 115 -11.98 11.40 0.48
N HIS A 116 -11.53 10.73 -0.59
CA HIS A 116 -12.04 9.41 -0.97
C HIS A 116 -11.88 8.38 0.15
N VAL A 117 -10.70 8.32 0.80
CA VAL A 117 -10.48 7.39 1.92
C VAL A 117 -11.31 7.79 3.13
N ALA A 118 -11.45 9.09 3.43
CA ALA A 118 -12.26 9.58 4.54
C ALA A 118 -13.74 9.16 4.37
N GLU A 119 -14.32 9.36 3.18
CA GLU A 119 -15.69 8.94 2.85
C GLU A 119 -15.88 7.43 2.98
N ASN A 120 -14.85 6.64 2.68
CA ASN A 120 -14.89 5.18 2.66
C ASN A 120 -14.10 4.53 3.81
N ARG A 121 -13.86 5.27 4.89
CA ARG A 121 -12.93 4.89 5.98
C ARG A 121 -13.29 3.57 6.64
N THR A 122 -14.58 3.28 6.80
CA THR A 122 -15.05 2.01 7.36
C THR A 122 -14.68 0.83 6.47
N LEU A 123 -14.79 0.97 5.15
CA LEU A 123 -14.45 -0.11 4.21
C LEU A 123 -12.95 -0.38 4.22
N TYR A 124 -12.13 0.66 4.09
CA TYR A 124 -10.68 0.52 4.12
C TYR A 124 -10.16 0.06 5.48
N GLY A 125 -10.68 0.60 6.57
CA GLY A 125 -10.31 0.24 7.95
C GLY A 125 -10.73 -1.17 8.36
N SER A 126 -11.79 -1.71 7.76
CA SER A 126 -12.25 -3.09 8.02
C SER A 126 -11.37 -4.18 7.41
N ILE A 127 -10.36 -3.82 6.62
CA ILE A 127 -9.45 -4.81 6.03
C ILE A 127 -8.55 -5.38 7.11
N ASP A 128 -8.78 -6.66 7.44
CA ASP A 128 -7.92 -7.44 8.32
C ASP A 128 -6.45 -7.41 7.83
N PRO A 129 -5.52 -6.86 8.64
CA PRO A 129 -4.10 -6.84 8.33
C PRO A 129 -3.50 -8.23 8.16
N ASP A 130 -4.02 -9.25 8.85
CA ASP A 130 -3.47 -10.59 8.83
C ASP A 130 -3.87 -11.32 7.54
N ALA A 131 -2.86 -11.81 6.81
CA ALA A 131 -3.06 -12.45 5.53
C ALA A 131 -2.17 -13.69 5.35
N ARG A 132 -2.41 -14.40 4.25
CA ARG A 132 -1.56 -15.53 3.85
C ARG A 132 -1.43 -15.58 2.34
N ALA A 133 -0.22 -15.92 1.88
CA ALA A 133 0.07 -16.32 0.51
C ALA A 133 0.26 -17.84 0.50
N GLY A 134 -0.84 -18.59 0.28
CA GLY A 134 -0.88 -20.03 0.54
C GLY A 134 -0.58 -20.32 2.02
N ASP A 135 0.47 -21.09 2.28
CA ASP A 135 0.91 -21.43 3.65
C ASP A 135 1.85 -20.39 4.27
N VAL A 136 2.24 -19.34 3.54
CA VAL A 136 3.20 -18.33 4.02
C VAL A 136 2.47 -17.15 4.66
N PRO A 137 2.82 -16.75 5.90
CA PRO A 137 2.26 -15.56 6.53
C PRO A 137 2.49 -14.31 5.68
N ALA A 138 1.47 -13.47 5.59
CA ALA A 138 1.50 -12.22 4.85
C ALA A 138 0.79 -11.10 5.63
N VAL A 139 1.00 -9.85 5.22
CA VAL A 139 0.35 -8.68 5.82
C VAL A 139 -0.32 -7.85 4.73
N ARG A 140 -1.50 -7.31 5.03
CA ARG A 140 -2.20 -6.32 4.22
C ARG A 140 -2.06 -4.94 4.83
N THR A 141 -1.74 -3.96 4.00
CA THR A 141 -1.64 -2.58 4.43
C THR A 141 -2.34 -1.68 3.44
N VAL A 142 -3.37 -0.97 3.91
CA VAL A 142 -3.91 0.20 3.23
C VAL A 142 -3.27 1.42 3.88
N ALA A 143 -2.66 2.30 3.10
CA ALA A 143 -1.91 3.41 3.66
C ALA A 143 -1.85 4.63 2.72
N PHE A 144 -1.53 5.78 3.32
CA PHE A 144 -1.02 6.94 2.60
C PHE A 144 0.50 6.92 2.58
N LEU A 145 1.09 7.27 1.44
CA LEU A 145 2.51 7.55 1.33
C LEU A 145 2.84 8.89 2.00
N THR A 146 4.00 8.98 2.66
CA THR A 146 4.48 10.18 3.35
C THR A 146 5.93 10.47 2.99
N ARG A 147 6.35 11.72 3.20
CA ARG A 147 7.69 12.23 2.90
C ARG A 147 8.14 12.01 1.44
N LEU A 148 7.18 12.07 0.52
CA LEU A 148 7.42 11.86 -0.91
C LEU A 148 8.39 12.87 -1.53
N ASP A 149 8.54 14.09 -0.98
CA ASP A 149 9.43 15.13 -1.53
C ASP A 149 10.81 15.17 -0.84
N GLY A 150 11.03 14.33 0.18
CA GLY A 150 12.25 14.34 1.00
C GLY A 150 13.35 13.40 0.52
N ASP A 151 14.25 13.05 1.43
CA ASP A 151 15.23 11.98 1.19
C ASP A 151 14.50 10.65 0.96
N PRO A 152 14.83 9.87 -0.09
CA PRO A 152 14.27 8.55 -0.30
C PRO A 152 14.32 7.63 0.92
N VAL A 153 15.31 7.75 1.81
CA VAL A 153 15.40 6.90 3.01
C VAL A 153 14.29 7.18 4.03
N ASP A 154 13.70 8.37 3.98
CA ASP A 154 12.68 8.82 4.95
C ASP A 154 11.24 8.54 4.48
N LEU A 155 11.07 8.08 3.22
CA LEU A 155 9.76 7.70 2.70
C LEU A 155 9.10 6.68 3.63
N GLY A 156 7.86 6.98 4.00
CA GLY A 156 7.11 6.18 4.96
C GLY A 156 5.66 6.00 4.55
N LEU A 157 4.94 5.22 5.35
CA LEU A 157 3.52 4.91 5.18
C LEU A 157 2.79 5.24 6.49
N VAL A 158 1.60 5.84 6.39
CA VAL A 158 0.66 5.94 7.52
C VAL A 158 -0.54 5.05 7.20
N SER A 159 -0.71 3.99 8.00
CA SER A 159 -1.74 2.97 7.75
C SER A 159 -3.15 3.47 8.11
N VAL A 160 -4.11 3.12 7.25
CA VAL A 160 -5.54 3.37 7.40
C VAL A 160 -6.24 2.19 8.09
N ASN A 161 -5.74 0.98 7.88
CA ASN A 161 -6.23 -0.26 8.50
C ASN A 161 -5.33 -0.75 9.65
N GLY A 162 -4.57 0.16 10.27
CA GLY A 162 -3.73 -0.13 11.42
C GLY A 162 -4.50 -0.02 12.74
N GLU A 163 -3.79 -0.15 13.85
CA GLU A 163 -4.38 -0.04 15.21
C GLU A 163 -5.04 1.32 15.47
N ALA A 164 -4.48 2.39 14.90
CA ALA A 164 -5.05 3.73 14.98
C ALA A 164 -6.08 3.94 13.86
N ALA A 165 -7.35 4.12 14.25
CA ALA A 165 -8.42 4.44 13.31
C ALA A 165 -8.11 5.73 12.51
N PHE A 166 -8.39 5.72 11.21
CA PHE A 166 -8.18 6.88 10.33
C PHE A 166 -8.90 8.13 10.84
N GLY A 167 -8.18 9.24 11.03
CA GLY A 167 -8.73 10.50 11.56
C GLY A 167 -8.65 10.65 13.07
N SER A 168 -8.42 9.56 13.83
CA SER A 168 -8.24 9.60 15.28
C SER A 168 -6.99 10.39 15.69
N ALA A 169 -6.93 10.84 16.96
CA ALA A 169 -5.76 11.54 17.47
C ALA A 169 -4.44 10.74 17.35
N PRO A 170 -4.39 9.42 17.64
CA PRO A 170 -3.21 8.60 17.36
C PRO A 170 -2.81 8.59 15.87
N PHE A 171 -3.78 8.51 14.96
CA PHE A 171 -3.51 8.57 13.52
C PHE A 171 -2.91 9.93 13.13
N ARG A 172 -3.51 11.04 13.59
CA ARG A 172 -3.01 12.40 13.32
C ARG A 172 -1.58 12.60 13.83
N ARG A 173 -1.22 12.05 14.99
CA ARG A 173 0.16 12.08 15.52
C ARG A 173 1.16 11.28 14.69
N ALA A 174 0.72 10.23 14.02
CA ALA A 174 1.58 9.43 13.14
C ALA A 174 1.88 10.14 11.81
N VAL A 175 1.05 11.11 11.41
CA VAL A 175 1.27 11.90 10.19
C VAL A 175 2.40 12.90 10.42
N PRO A 176 3.48 12.88 9.61
CA PRO A 176 4.57 13.84 9.77
C PRO A 176 4.10 15.28 9.58
N GLU A 177 4.40 16.15 10.54
CA GLU A 177 4.10 17.57 10.47
C GLU A 177 4.74 18.22 9.22
N GLY A 178 4.04 19.19 8.63
CA GLY A 178 4.50 19.86 7.40
C GLY A 178 4.52 19.00 6.15
N SER A 179 4.08 17.74 6.21
CA SER A 179 3.99 16.87 5.02
C SER A 179 2.76 17.17 4.16
N ARG A 180 2.82 16.79 2.88
CA ARG A 180 1.66 16.80 1.96
C ARG A 180 0.42 16.11 2.54
N LEU A 181 0.62 15.04 3.32
CA LEU A 181 -0.50 14.33 3.95
C LEU A 181 -1.15 15.18 5.04
N ALA A 182 -0.34 15.84 5.87
CA ALA A 182 -0.84 16.77 6.90
C ALA A 182 -1.61 17.94 6.26
N GLU A 183 -1.10 18.50 5.16
CA GLU A 183 -1.80 19.54 4.39
C GLU A 183 -3.11 19.03 3.77
N SER A 184 -3.09 17.85 3.17
CA SER A 184 -4.26 17.26 2.53
C SER A 184 -5.35 16.91 3.54
N LEU A 185 -4.99 16.49 4.76
CA LEU A 185 -5.95 16.26 5.84
C LEU A 185 -6.62 17.57 6.29
N ARG A 186 -5.88 18.70 6.35
CA ARG A 186 -6.48 20.00 6.69
C ARG A 186 -7.37 20.58 5.58
N ALA A 187 -7.16 20.12 4.34
CA ALA A 187 -7.89 20.61 3.17
C ALA A 187 -9.22 19.87 2.93
N VAL A 188 -9.50 18.82 3.69
CA VAL A 188 -10.75 18.06 3.66
C VAL A 188 -11.58 18.48 4.86
N ASP A 189 -12.90 18.63 4.67
CA ASP A 189 -13.81 19.10 5.70
C ASP A 189 -13.63 18.35 7.03
N ASP A 190 -13.54 19.09 8.14
CA ASP A 190 -13.28 18.55 9.47
C ASP A 190 -14.32 17.46 9.86
N ASP A 191 -15.57 17.62 9.42
CA ASP A 191 -16.67 16.66 9.63
C ASP A 191 -16.42 15.26 9.02
N LEU A 192 -15.50 15.15 8.05
CA LEU A 192 -15.10 13.87 7.44
C LEU A 192 -13.93 13.20 8.17
N ILE A 193 -13.16 13.96 8.95
CA ILE A 193 -11.92 13.50 9.61
C ILE A 193 -12.09 13.44 11.14
N GLU A 194 -13.09 14.11 11.70
CA GLU A 194 -13.53 13.97 13.09
C GLU A 194 -14.59 12.88 13.21
N PHE A 195 -14.39 11.95 14.15
CA PHE A 195 -15.45 11.03 14.55
C PHE A 195 -16.29 11.68 15.66
N PRO A 196 -17.61 11.42 15.72
CA PRO A 196 -18.37 11.61 16.95
C PRO A 196 -17.87 10.67 18.06
#